data_AF-A0A3L7ZGK3-F1
#
_entry.id   AF-A0A3L7ZGK3-F1
#
_cell.length_a   1.000
_cell.length_b   1.000
_cell.length_c   1.000
_cell.angle_alpha   90.00
_cell.angle_beta   90.00
_cell.angle_gamma   90.00
#
_symmetry.space_group_name_H-M   'P 1'
#
loop_
_entity.id
_entity.type
_entity.pdbx_description
1 polymer ?
#
loop_
_entity_poly.entity_id
_entity_poly.type
_entity_poly.pdbx_seq_one_letter_code
_entity_poly.pdbx_strand_id
1 'polypeptide(L)' 'MHIFDEYLNDENVDKRERAKLWRTSIGLQAVDNLTVSGFLIEMARKHIEGEISMDEVNKMIEEHYAQKRLRND' A
#
# COMPACT_ATOMS: atom_id res chain seq x y z
N MET A 1 -2.91 -15.17 -0.17
CA MET A 1 -3.00 -13.71 -0.01
C MET A 1 -3.35 -13.13 -1.38
N HIS A 2 -4.64 -12.92 -1.61
CA HIS A 2 -5.21 -12.40 -2.87
C HIS A 2 -5.29 -10.87 -2.80
N ILE A 3 -4.14 -10.23 -2.66
CA ILE A 3 -4.07 -8.78 -2.50
C ILE A 3 -3.91 -8.16 -3.88
N PHE A 4 -4.83 -7.26 -4.22
CA PHE A 4 -4.88 -6.51 -5.47
C PHE A 4 -5.17 -7.37 -6.72
N ASP A 5 -5.69 -8.58 -6.56
CA ASP A 5 -6.03 -9.47 -7.68
C ASP A 5 -7.09 -8.84 -8.61
N GLU A 6 -7.98 -8.02 -8.07
CA GLU A 6 -8.96 -7.23 -8.83
C GLU A 6 -8.33 -6.24 -9.82
N TYR A 7 -7.09 -5.80 -9.55
CA TYR A 7 -6.38 -4.85 -10.39
C TYR A 7 -5.43 -5.52 -11.38
N LEU A 8 -5.19 -6.82 -11.28
CA LEU A 8 -4.21 -7.51 -12.15
C LEU A 8 -4.73 -7.70 -13.58
N ASN A 9 -6.05 -7.66 -13.78
CA ASN A 9 -6.71 -7.77 -15.07
C ASN A 9 -7.41 -6.47 -15.50
N ASP A 10 -7.10 -5.34 -14.84
CA ASP A 10 -7.68 -4.05 -15.17
C ASP A 10 -7.28 -3.61 -16.59
N GLU A 11 -8.20 -2.99 -17.33
CA GLU A 11 -7.93 -2.47 -18.68
C GLU A 11 -6.88 -1.34 -18.63
N ASN A 12 -6.85 -0.59 -17.53
CA ASN A 12 -5.88 0.47 -17.29
C ASN A 12 -4.50 -0.11 -16.93
N VAL A 13 -3.54 0.13 -17.82
CA VAL A 13 -2.15 -0.32 -17.67
C VAL A 13 -1.51 0.20 -16.38
N ASP A 14 -1.74 1.47 -16.04
CA ASP A 14 -1.15 2.10 -14.85
C ASP A 14 -1.66 1.45 -13.56
N LYS A 15 -2.97 1.13 -13.50
CA LYS A 15 -3.56 0.43 -12.35
C LYS A 15 -2.94 -0.95 -12.17
N ARG A 16 -2.81 -1.72 -13.27
CA ARG A 16 -2.16 -3.04 -13.22
C ARG A 16 -0.71 -2.94 -12.78
N GLU A 17 0.05 -1.97 -13.29
CA GLU A 17 1.46 -1.79 -12.94
C GLU A 17 1.62 -1.42 -11.47
N ARG A 18 0.85 -0.45 -10.97
CA ARG A 18 0.85 -0.07 -9.54
C ARG A 18 0.47 -1.26 -8.66
N ALA A 19 -0.54 -2.05 -9.05
CA ALA A 19 -0.95 -3.23 -8.30
C ALA A 19 0.14 -4.30 -8.24
N LYS A 20 0.84 -4.57 -9.35
CA LYS A 20 1.98 -5.49 -9.40
C LYS A 20 3.12 -5.03 -8.50
N LEU A 21 3.45 -3.73 -8.52
CA LEU A 21 4.48 -3.14 -7.67
C LEU A 21 4.13 -3.30 -6.19
N TRP A 22 2.92 -2.90 -5.79
CA TRP A 22 2.45 -3.04 -4.42
C TRP A 22 2.39 -4.49 -3.95
N ARG A 23 1.91 -5.42 -4.79
CA ARG A 23 1.89 -6.85 -4.47
C ARG A 23 3.30 -7.42 -4.26
N THR A 24 4.27 -7.00 -5.08
CA THR A 24 5.66 -7.42 -4.95
C THR A 24 6.27 -6.92 -3.65
N SER A 25 6.10 -5.62 -3.35
CA SER A 25 6.63 -5.01 -2.11
C SER A 25 6.03 -5.62 -0.85
N ILE A 26 4.70 -5.82 -0.82
CA ILE A 26 4.02 -6.46 0.30
C ILE A 26 4.44 -7.94 0.43
N GLY A 27 4.58 -8.64 -0.69
CA GLY A 27 5.07 -10.01 -0.72
C GLY A 27 6.48 -10.14 -0.14
N LEU A 28 7.37 -9.20 -0.44
CA LEU A 28 8.71 -9.16 0.14
C LEU A 28 8.67 -8.94 1.65
N GLN A 29 7.81 -8.06 2.16
CA GLN A 29 7.63 -7.89 3.61
C GLN A 29 7.11 -9.15 4.31
N ALA A 30 6.27 -9.94 3.64
CA ALA A 30 5.78 -11.20 4.18
C ALA A 30 6.90 -12.25 4.33
N VAL A 31 7.92 -12.23 3.47
CA VAL A 31 9.13 -13.09 3.60
C VAL A 31 9.87 -12.78 4.90
N ASP A 32 9.88 -11.52 5.32
CA ASP A 32 10.46 -11.07 6.60
C ASP A 32 9.53 -11.29 7.80
N ASN A 33 8.43 -12.02 7.63
CA ASN A 33 7.41 -12.29 8.64
C ASN A 33 6.75 -11.02 9.21
N LEU A 34 6.77 -9.92 8.45
CA LEU A 34 6.10 -8.67 8.80
C LEU A 34 4.64 -8.71 8.36
N THR A 35 3.74 -8.33 9.27
CA THR A 35 2.32 -8.18 8.94
C THR A 35 2.07 -6.77 8.45
N VAL A 36 1.60 -6.65 7.20
CA VAL A 36 1.20 -5.36 6.63
C VAL A 36 -0.10 -4.87 7.29
N SER A 37 -0.14 -3.60 7.68
CA SER A 37 -1.32 -3.02 8.31
C SER A 37 -2.45 -2.83 7.29
N GLY A 38 -3.71 -2.94 7.75
CA GLY A 38 -4.88 -2.63 6.93
C GLY A 38 -4.83 -1.19 6.37
N PHE A 39 -4.23 -0.26 7.12
CA PHE A 39 -3.99 1.11 6.68
C PHE A 39 -3.10 1.17 5.44
N LEU A 40 -1.98 0.42 5.40
CA LEU A 40 -1.11 0.40 4.23
C LEU A 40 -1.82 -0.18 3.00
N ILE A 41 -2.65 -1.22 3.20
CA ILE A 41 -3.46 -1.81 2.12
C ILE A 41 -4.46 -0.78 1.56
N GLU A 42 -5.09 0.02 2.42
CA GLU A 42 -6.01 1.07 1.98
C GLU A 42 -5.27 2.16 1.18
N MET A 43 -4.12 2.63 1.66
CA MET A 43 -3.34 3.65 0.94
C MET A 43 -2.84 3.14 -0.41
N ALA A 44 -2.42 1.87 -0.48
CA ALA A 44 -2.04 1.22 -1.72
C ALA A 44 -3.20 1.17 -2.72
N ARG A 45 -4.44 0.89 -2.27
CA ARG A 45 -5.63 0.93 -3.14
C ARG A 45 -5.85 2.32 -3.72
N LYS A 46 -5.86 3.36 -2.89
CA LYS A 46 -6.04 4.75 -3.35
C LYS A 46 -4.98 5.16 -4.37
N HIS A 47 -3.73 4.74 -4.16
CA HIS A 47 -2.66 4.98 -5.13
C HIS A 47 -2.85 4.21 -6.43
N ILE A 48 -3.27 2.94 -6.36
CA ILE A 48 -3.58 2.13 -7.54
C ILE A 48 -4.71 2.80 -8.34
N GLU A 49 -5.77 3.25 -7.68
CA GLU A 49 -6.89 3.97 -8.30
C GLU A 49 -6.48 5.34 -8.88
N GLY A 50 -5.33 5.88 -8.45
CA GLY A 50 -4.85 7.20 -8.85
C GLY A 50 -5.53 8.35 -8.11
N GLU A 51 -6.17 8.06 -6.98
CA GLU A 51 -6.77 9.06 -6.09
C GLU A 51 -5.71 9.88 -5.37
N ILE A 52 -4.56 9.27 -5.08
CA ILE A 52 -3.43 9.89 -4.40
C ILE A 52 -2.11 9.51 -5.09
N SER A 53 -1.13 10.39 -4.99
CA SER A 53 0.25 10.17 -5.44
C SER A 53 1.05 9.34 -4.43
N MET A 54 2.19 8.80 -4.87
CA MET A 54 3.10 8.06 -3.97
C MET A 54 3.65 8.95 -2.85
N ASP A 55 3.86 10.24 -3.12
CA ASP A 55 4.31 11.22 -2.12
C ASP A 55 3.25 11.42 -1.02
N GLU A 56 1.97 11.47 -1.40
CA GLU A 56 0.86 11.53 -0.43
C GLU A 56 0.75 10.25 0.39
N VAL A 57 0.94 9.08 -0.23
CA VAL A 57 1.00 7.80 0.50
C VAL A 57 2.10 7.84 1.55
N ASN A 58 3.32 8.25 1.18
CA ASN A 58 4.46 8.34 2.10
C ASN A 58 4.17 9.28 3.26
N LYS A 59 3.63 10.47 2.98
CA LYS A 59 3.26 11.44 4.01
C LYS A 59 2.21 10.88 4.98
N MET A 60 1.17 10.22 4.46
CA MET A 60 0.12 9.63 5.31
C MET A 60 0.65 8.49 6.18
N ILE A 61 1.58 7.68 5.66
CA ILE A 61 2.26 6.62 6.43
C ILE A 61 3.11 7.22 7.53
N GLU A 62 3.92 8.24 7.22
CA GLU A 62 4.77 8.93 8.19
C GLU A 62 3.95 9.56 9.32
N GLU A 63 2.88 10.29 8.98
CA GLU A 63 1.96 10.89 9.95
C GLU A 63 1.31 9.83 10.85
N HIS A 64 0.85 8.71 10.29
CA HIS A 64 0.24 7.62 11.04
C HIS A 64 1.21 7.01 12.06
N TYR A 65 2.46 6.74 11.66
CA TYR A 65 3.46 6.20 12.58
C TYR A 65 3.99 7.23 13.58
N ALA A 66 4.10 8.50 13.20
CA ALA A 66 4.48 9.58 14.11
C ALA A 66 3.45 9.73 15.24
N GLN A 67 2.15 9.75 14.91
CA GLN A 67 1.08 9.79 15.91
C GLN A 67 1.06 8.55 16.81
N LYS A 68 1.33 7.37 16.25
CA LYS A 68 1.40 6.13 17.04
C LYS A 68 2.57 6.12 18.02
N ARG A 69 3.71 6.72 17.67
CA ARG A 69 4.84 6.92 18.59
C ARG A 69 4.45 7.85 19.74
N LEU A 70 3.89 9.01 19.42
CA LEU A 70 3.45 10.01 20.40
C LEU A 70 2.38 9.51 21.39
N ARG A 71 1.60 8.47 21.02
CA ARG A 71 0.55 7.90 21.87
C ARG A 71 1.03 6.75 22.77
N ASN A 72 2.24 6.25 22.53
CA ASN A 72 2.87 5.17 23.28
C ASN A 72 3.97 5.67 24.24
N ASP A 73 4.21 6.99 24.28
CA ASP A 73 5.02 7.70 25.28
C ASP A 73 4.09 8.32 26.35
#